data_AF-A0A5K4EBG5-F1
#
_entry.id   AF-A0A5K4EBG5-F1
#
_cell.length_a   1.000
_cell.length_b   1.000
_cell.length_c   1.000
_cell.angle_alpha   90.00
_cell.angle_beta   90.00
_cell.angle_gamma   90.00
#
_symmetry.space_group_name_H-M   'P 1'
#
loop_
_entity.id
_entity.type
_entity.pdbx_description
1 polymer ?
#
loop_
_entity_poly.entity_id
_entity_poly.type
_entity_poly.pdbx_seq_one_letter_code
_entity_poly.pdbx_strand_id
1 'polypeptide(L)'
;MPVPAFNVINGGSHAGNKLAMQEFMILPTGASSFTEAMQIGTEVYHNLKAVIKREYGLDACNVGDEGGFAPNIQDNMKGLQLLEEAIKIAGYTGKVEIGMDCAASEFHKNGKYDLDFKNPHSAESTWLSPDAMANMYKQMISKFPIVSIEDPFDQDDWETWPKLTSSTNIQIVGDDLTVTNPKRIKQAIASKACNCLLLKVNQIGSLTESIEACKLAQDSGWGVMVSHRSGETEDTFIADLVVGLCTGQIKTGAPCRSDRLAKYNQLLRIEEELGTAAKYAGKNFRHPKV
;
A
#
# COMPACT_ATOMS: atom_id res chain seq x y z
N MET A 1 -14.15 10.75 4.41
CA MET A 1 -12.70 10.96 4.23
C MET A 1 -11.94 9.65 4.37
N PRO A 2 -11.03 9.33 3.44
CA PRO A 2 -10.30 8.07 3.40
C PRO A 2 -9.15 8.04 4.44
N VAL A 3 -8.72 6.85 4.86
CA VAL A 3 -7.40 6.67 5.48
C VAL A 3 -6.33 6.77 4.40
N PRO A 4 -5.33 7.67 4.53
CA PRO A 4 -4.18 7.69 3.64
C PRO A 4 -3.21 6.55 3.97
N ALA A 5 -2.84 5.77 2.97
CA ALA A 5 -1.74 4.82 3.00
C ALA A 5 -0.48 5.48 2.43
N PHE A 6 0.36 6.01 3.33
CA PHE A 6 1.55 6.74 2.94
C PHE A 6 2.70 5.79 2.65
N ASN A 7 3.16 5.71 1.40
CA ASN A 7 4.34 4.94 1.03
C ASN A 7 5.61 5.63 1.52
N VAL A 8 6.19 5.17 2.64
CA VAL A 8 7.27 5.88 3.35
C VAL A 8 8.64 5.23 3.22
N ILE A 9 8.71 3.97 2.78
CA ILE A 9 9.94 3.30 2.35
C ILE A 9 9.68 2.66 0.98
N ASN A 10 10.50 3.02 0.00
CA ASN A 10 10.49 2.44 -1.33
C ASN A 10 11.53 1.32 -1.47
N GLY A 11 11.11 0.23 -2.09
CA GLY A 11 11.96 -0.87 -2.56
C GLY A 11 11.56 -1.26 -3.98
N GLY A 12 11.70 -2.54 -4.32
CA GLY A 12 11.31 -3.10 -5.61
C GLY A 12 11.87 -2.31 -6.78
N SER A 13 11.05 -2.10 -7.80
CA SER A 13 11.38 -1.35 -9.02
C SER A 13 11.35 0.17 -8.82
N HIS A 14 10.87 0.67 -7.67
CA HIS A 14 10.76 2.11 -7.35
C HIS A 14 12.00 2.70 -6.65
N ALA A 15 13.02 1.87 -6.37
CA ALA A 15 14.23 2.30 -5.66
C ALA A 15 15.48 1.51 -6.05
N GLY A 16 16.59 2.24 -6.19
CA GLY A 16 17.95 1.68 -6.43
C GLY A 16 18.59 1.03 -5.20
N ASN A 17 17.82 0.32 -4.37
CA ASN A 17 18.30 -0.44 -3.21
C ASN A 17 18.16 -1.96 -3.46
N LYS A 18 18.45 -2.80 -2.45
CA LYS A 18 18.31 -4.26 -2.53
C LYS A 18 16.94 -4.79 -2.11
N LEU A 19 16.08 -3.95 -1.56
CA LEU A 19 14.80 -4.35 -0.99
C LEU A 19 13.88 -4.88 -2.09
N ALA A 20 13.38 -6.11 -1.95
CA ALA A 20 12.57 -6.73 -2.99
C ALA A 20 11.14 -6.17 -3.04
N MET A 21 10.50 -6.04 -1.88
CA MET A 21 9.13 -5.52 -1.80
C MET A 21 9.11 -4.04 -2.13
N GLN A 22 8.10 -3.62 -2.87
CA GLN A 22 8.05 -2.32 -3.50
C GLN A 22 7.74 -1.18 -2.52
N GLU A 23 6.83 -1.42 -1.58
CA GLU A 23 6.34 -0.35 -0.71
C GLU A 23 6.05 -0.81 0.72
N PHE A 24 6.43 0.06 1.65
CA PHE A 24 6.07 -0.07 3.06
C PHE A 24 5.34 1.20 3.47
N MET A 25 4.05 1.02 3.73
CA MET A 25 3.12 2.10 3.96
C MET A 25 2.75 2.22 5.44
N ILE A 26 2.49 3.44 5.89
CA ILE A 26 1.85 3.70 7.18
C ILE A 26 0.42 4.19 6.98
N LEU A 27 -0.50 3.67 7.80
CA LEU A 27 -1.93 3.97 7.78
C LEU A 27 -2.35 4.50 9.15
N PRO A 28 -2.60 5.82 9.32
CA PRO A 28 -3.07 6.40 10.57
C PRO A 28 -4.55 6.10 10.87
N THR A 29 -4.92 4.82 11.01
CA THR A 29 -6.30 4.37 11.22
C THR A 29 -6.89 4.78 12.57
N GLY A 30 -6.03 5.13 13.54
CA GLY A 30 -6.44 5.65 14.86
C GLY A 30 -6.57 7.17 14.95
N ALA A 31 -6.42 7.90 13.84
CA ALA A 31 -6.74 9.32 13.77
C ALA A 31 -8.26 9.56 13.84
N SER A 32 -8.66 10.76 14.28
CA SER A 32 -10.06 11.19 14.37
C SER A 32 -10.56 11.94 13.14
N SER A 33 -9.66 12.50 12.34
CA SER A 33 -9.92 13.21 11.09
C SER A 33 -8.82 12.92 10.06
N PHE A 34 -9.07 13.27 8.80
CA PHE A 34 -8.05 13.23 7.76
C PHE A 34 -6.93 14.24 8.05
N THR A 35 -7.25 15.41 8.60
CA THR A 35 -6.27 16.39 9.07
C THR A 35 -5.34 15.81 10.14
N GLU A 36 -5.86 15.14 11.16
CA GLU A 36 -5.01 14.45 12.15
C GLU A 36 -4.22 13.32 11.50
N ALA A 37 -4.80 12.56 10.56
CA ALA A 37 -4.10 11.51 9.84
C ALA A 37 -2.90 12.05 9.03
N MET A 38 -3.06 13.19 8.35
CA MET A 38 -1.98 13.87 7.65
C MET A 38 -0.86 14.33 8.59
N GLN A 39 -1.22 14.88 9.76
CA GLN A 39 -0.25 15.27 10.79
C GLN A 39 0.54 14.05 11.27
N ILE A 40 -0.15 12.98 11.69
CA ILE A 40 0.46 11.74 12.17
C ILE A 40 1.40 11.16 11.10
N GLY A 41 0.92 11.02 9.86
CA GLY A 41 1.72 10.47 8.76
C GLY A 41 2.98 11.28 8.48
N THR A 42 2.88 12.61 8.51
CA THR A 42 4.01 13.53 8.29
C THR A 42 5.03 13.46 9.43
N GLU A 43 4.58 13.43 10.68
CA GLU A 43 5.46 13.32 11.85
C GLU A 43 6.19 11.97 11.89
N VAL A 44 5.50 10.87 11.59
CA VAL A 44 6.13 9.55 11.46
C VAL A 44 7.16 9.55 10.32
N TYR A 45 6.83 10.12 9.15
CA TYR A 45 7.74 10.21 8.01
C TYR A 45 9.03 11.00 8.34
N HIS A 46 8.92 12.14 9.05
CA HIS A 46 10.10 12.91 9.47
C HIS A 46 10.94 12.17 10.52
N ASN A 47 10.31 11.46 11.46
CA ASN A 47 11.03 10.62 12.43
C ASN A 47 11.71 9.43 11.74
N LEU A 48 11.06 8.82 10.74
CA LEU A 48 11.65 7.76 9.94
C LEU A 48 12.91 8.25 9.22
N LYS A 49 12.91 9.47 8.67
CA LYS A 49 14.11 10.09 8.11
C LYS A 49 15.26 10.14 9.11
N ALA A 50 14.97 10.53 10.36
CA ALA A 50 15.98 10.62 11.41
C ALA A 50 16.53 9.24 11.79
N VAL A 51 15.66 8.22 11.89
CA VAL A 51 16.05 6.82 12.15
C VAL A 51 16.95 6.30 11.03
N ILE A 52 16.53 6.46 9.76
CA ILE A 52 17.30 6.04 8.60
C ILE A 52 18.66 6.76 8.55
N LYS A 53 18.67 8.08 8.75
CA LYS A 53 19.91 8.87 8.76
C LYS A 53 20.91 8.36 9.80
N ARG A 54 20.41 8.00 10.99
CA ARG A 54 21.23 7.51 12.10
C ARG A 54 21.82 6.13 11.79
N GLU A 55 21.07 5.23 11.17
CA GLU A 55 21.51 3.85 10.91
C GLU A 55 22.31 3.69 9.61
N TYR A 56 21.94 4.43 8.55
CA TYR A 56 22.43 4.23 7.19
C TYR A 56 23.10 5.46 6.59
N GLY A 57 23.17 6.57 7.33
CA GLY A 57 23.76 7.82 6.87
C GLY A 57 22.82 8.70 6.05
N LEU A 58 23.31 9.89 5.70
CA LEU A 58 22.51 10.91 5.00
C LEU A 58 22.07 10.46 3.60
N ASP A 59 22.91 9.71 2.89
CA ASP A 59 22.64 9.29 1.52
C ASP A 59 21.44 8.33 1.41
N ALA A 60 21.15 7.59 2.48
CA ALA A 60 19.98 6.72 2.58
C ALA A 60 18.65 7.49 2.77
N CYS A 61 18.70 8.81 2.98
CA CYS A 61 17.53 9.66 3.15
C CYS A 61 17.03 10.29 1.84
N ASN A 62 17.63 9.94 0.71
CA ASN A 62 17.08 10.26 -0.60
C ASN A 62 15.77 9.49 -0.80
N VAL A 63 14.90 10.05 -1.64
CA VAL A 63 13.55 9.52 -1.87
C VAL A 63 13.45 8.83 -3.22
N GLY A 64 12.63 7.78 -3.31
CA GLY A 64 12.24 7.13 -4.55
C GLY A 64 11.17 7.90 -5.32
N ASP A 65 10.59 7.26 -6.32
CA ASP A 65 9.63 7.89 -7.24
C ASP A 65 8.39 8.43 -6.53
N GLU A 66 7.94 7.75 -5.47
CA GLU A 66 6.73 8.08 -4.72
C GLU A 66 6.99 8.86 -3.43
N GLY A 67 8.23 9.31 -3.23
CA GLY A 67 8.63 10.16 -2.11
C GLY A 67 8.99 9.42 -0.82
N GLY A 68 8.89 8.10 -0.76
CA GLY A 68 9.39 7.29 0.36
C GLY A 68 10.91 7.19 0.35
N PHE A 69 11.53 6.91 1.50
CA PHE A 69 12.98 6.75 1.58
C PHE A 69 13.44 5.45 0.92
N ALA A 70 14.66 5.45 0.37
CA ALA A 70 15.26 4.29 -0.29
C ALA A 70 16.54 3.80 0.42
N PRO A 71 16.49 3.40 1.72
CA PRO A 71 17.66 2.89 2.41
C PRO A 71 18.16 1.60 1.75
N ASN A 72 19.47 1.36 1.82
CA ASN A 72 20.10 0.17 1.26
C ASN A 72 19.92 -1.05 2.18
N ILE A 73 18.67 -1.47 2.36
CA ILE A 73 18.27 -2.67 3.10
C ILE A 73 17.93 -3.79 2.13
N GLN A 74 18.28 -5.02 2.49
CA GLN A 74 17.90 -6.23 1.73
C GLN A 74 16.76 -6.99 2.41
N ASP A 75 16.73 -6.99 3.75
CA ASP A 75 15.71 -7.70 4.52
C ASP A 75 14.43 -6.86 4.69
N ASN A 76 13.31 -7.38 4.20
CA ASN A 76 11.98 -6.77 4.34
C ASN A 76 11.56 -6.60 5.81
N MET A 77 11.97 -7.52 6.69
CA MET A 77 11.71 -7.40 8.13
C MET A 77 12.38 -6.18 8.74
N LYS A 78 13.58 -5.82 8.25
CA LYS A 78 14.28 -4.62 8.72
C LYS A 78 13.53 -3.35 8.29
N GLY A 79 12.94 -3.32 7.11
CA GLY A 79 12.04 -2.23 6.67
C GLY A 79 10.89 -2.02 7.66
N LEU A 80 10.22 -3.10 8.07
CA LEU A 80 9.13 -3.06 9.05
C LEU A 80 9.59 -2.61 10.44
N GLN A 81 10.77 -3.04 10.88
CA GLN A 81 11.37 -2.59 12.15
C GLN A 81 11.67 -1.09 12.17
N LEU A 82 12.16 -0.53 11.06
CA LEU A 82 12.38 0.91 10.93
C LEU A 82 11.07 1.69 11.06
N LEU A 83 9.98 1.19 10.48
CA LEU A 83 8.65 1.79 10.63
C LEU A 83 8.15 1.73 12.07
N GLU A 84 8.25 0.58 12.73
CA GLU A 84 7.85 0.42 14.12
C GLU A 84 8.60 1.39 15.04
N GLU A 85 9.91 1.53 14.85
CA GLU A 85 10.72 2.48 15.61
C GLU A 85 10.28 3.93 15.33
N ALA A 86 10.08 4.30 14.07
CA ALA A 86 9.65 5.64 13.70
C ALA A 86 8.26 6.00 14.29
N ILE A 87 7.30 5.06 14.23
CA ILE A 87 5.97 5.19 14.82
C ILE A 87 6.08 5.38 16.34
N LYS A 88 6.95 4.61 17.00
CA LYS A 88 7.18 4.68 18.44
C LYS A 88 7.80 6.02 18.85
N ILE A 89 8.84 6.48 18.16
CA ILE A 89 9.51 7.76 18.45
C ILE A 89 8.53 8.92 18.24
N ALA A 90 7.71 8.86 17.21
CA ALA A 90 6.68 9.87 16.94
C ALA A 90 5.52 9.84 17.97
N GLY A 91 5.44 8.82 18.85
CA GLY A 91 4.42 8.73 19.89
C GLY A 91 3.07 8.19 19.41
N TYR A 92 3.02 7.50 18.26
CA TYR A 92 1.77 7.06 17.61
C TYR A 92 1.56 5.54 17.59
N THR A 93 2.26 4.79 18.45
CA THR A 93 2.03 3.35 18.63
C THR A 93 0.56 3.07 18.92
N GLY A 94 -0.04 2.13 18.18
CA GLY A 94 -1.46 1.77 18.29
C GLY A 94 -2.42 2.68 17.50
N LYS A 95 -1.99 3.88 17.08
CA LYS A 95 -2.74 4.76 16.16
C LYS A 95 -2.38 4.55 14.69
N VAL A 96 -1.17 4.04 14.41
CA VAL A 96 -0.67 3.79 13.07
C VAL A 96 -0.52 2.28 12.84
N GLU A 97 -1.06 1.81 11.73
CA GLU A 97 -0.91 0.44 11.22
C GLU A 97 -0.03 0.45 9.96
N ILE A 98 0.37 -0.72 9.50
CA ILE A 98 1.27 -0.88 8.35
C ILE A 98 0.52 -1.53 7.18
N GLY A 99 0.79 -1.02 5.98
CA GLY A 99 0.42 -1.63 4.71
C GLY A 99 1.67 -1.98 3.92
N MET A 100 1.57 -2.94 3.02
CA MET A 100 2.68 -3.32 2.14
C MET A 100 2.17 -3.50 0.73
N ASP A 101 2.97 -3.09 -0.26
CA ASP A 101 2.85 -3.56 -1.64
C ASP A 101 4.10 -4.37 -1.96
N CYS A 102 3.89 -5.66 -2.20
CA CYS A 102 4.98 -6.56 -2.51
C CYS A 102 5.35 -6.47 -3.99
N ALA A 103 4.41 -6.16 -4.89
CA ALA A 103 4.58 -6.23 -6.34
C ALA A 103 5.26 -7.53 -6.79
N ALA A 104 4.79 -8.68 -6.28
CA ALA A 104 5.52 -9.93 -6.37
C ALA A 104 5.72 -10.48 -7.79
N SER A 105 4.91 -10.01 -8.76
CA SER A 105 5.12 -10.25 -10.19
C SER A 105 6.51 -9.81 -10.66
N GLU A 106 7.07 -8.73 -10.10
CA GLU A 106 8.39 -8.17 -10.50
C GLU A 106 9.55 -9.11 -10.18
N PHE A 107 9.38 -9.99 -9.20
CA PHE A 107 10.39 -10.95 -8.77
C PHE A 107 9.93 -12.40 -8.84
N HIS A 108 8.84 -12.66 -9.54
CA HIS A 108 8.40 -14.02 -9.85
C HIS A 108 9.20 -14.57 -11.05
N LYS A 109 9.85 -15.72 -10.85
CA LYS A 109 10.67 -16.40 -11.85
C LYS A 109 10.51 -17.90 -11.71
N ASN A 110 10.16 -18.59 -12.80
CA ASN A 110 10.07 -20.06 -12.88
C ASN A 110 9.20 -20.69 -11.76
N GLY A 111 8.07 -20.07 -11.41
CA GLY A 111 7.16 -20.58 -10.37
C GLY A 111 7.65 -20.36 -8.93
N LYS A 112 8.68 -19.52 -8.74
CA LYS A 112 9.28 -19.16 -7.45
C LYS A 112 9.48 -17.65 -7.36
N TYR A 113 9.88 -17.17 -6.20
CA TYR A 113 10.04 -15.74 -5.91
C TYR A 113 11.48 -15.41 -5.49
N ASP A 114 12.11 -14.52 -6.24
CA ASP A 114 13.50 -14.09 -6.10
C ASP A 114 13.59 -12.80 -5.26
N LEU A 115 13.71 -12.92 -3.94
CA LEU A 115 13.83 -11.75 -3.06
C LEU A 115 15.16 -10.99 -3.18
N ASP A 116 16.03 -11.36 -4.13
CA ASP A 116 17.24 -10.62 -4.50
C ASP A 116 17.25 -10.31 -6.01
N PHE A 117 16.08 -10.15 -6.65
CA PHE A 117 15.96 -10.06 -8.11
C PHE A 117 16.75 -8.93 -8.79
N LYS A 118 17.10 -7.89 -8.03
CA LYS A 118 17.94 -6.77 -8.49
C LYS A 118 19.43 -7.12 -8.53
N ASN A 119 19.83 -8.23 -7.92
CA ASN A 119 21.18 -8.78 -8.01
C ASN A 119 21.29 -9.63 -9.29
N PRO A 120 22.15 -9.26 -10.25
CA PRO A 120 22.36 -10.05 -11.48
C PRO A 120 22.96 -11.43 -11.21
N HIS A 121 23.45 -11.67 -9.98
CA HIS A 121 24.00 -12.93 -9.51
C HIS A 121 23.10 -13.64 -8.49
N SER A 122 21.80 -13.31 -8.42
CA SER A 122 20.86 -14.04 -7.58
C SER A 122 20.87 -15.54 -7.91
N ALA A 123 20.93 -16.38 -6.88
CA ALA A 123 21.03 -17.82 -7.02
C ALA A 123 19.64 -18.48 -6.88
N GLU A 124 19.25 -19.32 -7.84
CA GLU A 124 17.93 -19.98 -7.80
C GLU A 124 17.68 -20.81 -6.52
N SER A 125 18.74 -21.29 -5.87
CA SER A 125 18.64 -22.02 -4.59
C SER A 125 18.14 -21.17 -3.41
N THR A 126 18.19 -19.84 -3.51
CA THR A 126 17.65 -18.92 -2.48
C THR A 126 16.21 -18.48 -2.76
N TRP A 127 15.68 -18.80 -3.95
CA TRP A 127 14.34 -18.39 -4.33
C TRP A 127 13.29 -19.15 -3.52
N LEU A 128 12.24 -18.44 -3.13
CA LEU A 128 11.18 -18.97 -2.29
C LEU A 128 10.10 -19.63 -3.12
N SER A 129 9.58 -20.76 -2.65
CA SER A 129 8.34 -21.32 -3.19
C SER A 129 7.14 -20.44 -2.79
N PRO A 130 5.99 -20.56 -3.49
CA PRO A 130 4.78 -19.83 -3.11
C PRO A 130 4.36 -20.07 -1.65
N ASP A 131 4.48 -21.31 -1.15
CA ASP A 131 4.18 -21.63 0.25
C ASP A 131 5.18 -21.00 1.24
N ALA A 132 6.46 -20.92 0.86
CA ALA A 132 7.48 -20.24 1.68
C ALA A 132 7.23 -18.73 1.75
N MET A 133 6.84 -18.10 0.64
CA MET A 133 6.38 -16.70 0.59
C MET A 133 5.17 -16.48 1.49
N ALA A 134 4.14 -17.32 1.39
CA ALA A 134 2.95 -17.24 2.24
C ALA A 134 3.30 -17.33 3.73
N ASN A 135 4.25 -18.20 4.10
CA ASN A 135 4.71 -18.34 5.48
C ASN A 135 5.51 -17.12 5.96
N MET A 136 6.32 -16.50 5.10
CA MET A 136 7.01 -15.24 5.41
C MET A 136 5.98 -14.13 5.73
N TYR A 137 4.94 -13.98 4.91
CA TYR A 137 3.87 -13.00 5.18
C TYR A 137 3.14 -13.26 6.50
N LYS A 138 2.82 -14.51 6.81
CA LYS A 138 2.20 -14.87 8.10
C LYS A 138 3.10 -14.49 9.28
N GLN A 139 4.41 -14.70 9.15
CA GLN A 139 5.36 -14.29 10.18
C GLN A 139 5.42 -12.77 10.34
N MET A 140 5.42 -12.02 9.24
CA MET A 140 5.36 -10.55 9.26
C MET A 140 4.08 -10.07 9.96
N ILE A 141 2.91 -10.59 9.57
CA ILE A 141 1.61 -10.26 10.16
C ILE A 141 1.58 -10.56 11.66
N SER A 142 2.22 -11.65 12.10
CA SER A 142 2.26 -11.99 13.53
C SER A 142 3.16 -11.08 14.38
N LYS A 143 4.10 -10.37 13.75
CA LYS A 143 5.14 -9.58 14.44
C LYS A 143 4.91 -8.08 14.36
N PHE A 144 4.20 -7.61 13.33
CA PHE A 144 4.00 -6.18 13.06
C PHE A 144 2.51 -5.87 12.90
N PRO A 145 2.07 -4.63 13.13
CA PRO A 145 0.67 -4.21 12.98
C PRO A 145 0.27 -4.07 11.50
N ILE A 146 0.52 -5.11 10.69
CA ILE A 146 0.18 -5.14 9.27
C ILE A 146 -1.32 -5.40 9.13
N VAL A 147 -2.00 -4.52 8.39
CA VAL A 147 -3.44 -4.62 8.13
C VAL A 147 -3.79 -4.70 6.65
N SER A 148 -2.81 -4.52 5.76
CA SER A 148 -3.01 -4.64 4.31
C SER A 148 -1.74 -5.16 3.63
N ILE A 149 -1.88 -6.15 2.75
CA ILE A 149 -0.83 -6.59 1.82
C ILE A 149 -1.40 -6.58 0.40
N GLU A 150 -0.73 -5.87 -0.49
CA GLU A 150 -1.00 -5.76 -1.92
C GLU A 150 -0.02 -6.66 -2.69
N ASP A 151 -0.54 -7.31 -3.74
CA ASP A 151 0.19 -8.20 -4.66
C ASP A 151 1.23 -9.14 -3.99
N PRO A 152 0.81 -9.96 -3.00
CA PRO A 152 1.69 -10.91 -2.32
C PRO A 152 2.26 -12.00 -3.24
N PHE A 153 1.63 -12.24 -4.39
CA PHE A 153 2.03 -13.27 -5.36
C PHE A 153 1.91 -12.71 -6.78
N ASP A 154 2.46 -13.45 -7.73
CA ASP A 154 2.37 -13.13 -9.16
C ASP A 154 0.92 -12.98 -9.63
N GLN A 155 0.71 -12.08 -10.59
CA GLN A 155 -0.60 -11.76 -11.16
C GLN A 155 -1.38 -12.96 -11.71
N ASP A 156 -0.71 -14.06 -12.09
CA ASP A 156 -1.33 -15.28 -12.62
C ASP A 156 -1.21 -16.51 -11.68
N ASP A 157 -0.65 -16.36 -10.47
CA ASP A 157 -0.56 -17.44 -9.45
C ASP A 157 -1.89 -17.65 -8.70
N TRP A 158 -2.98 -17.84 -9.46
CA TRP A 158 -4.35 -17.96 -8.96
C TRP A 158 -4.56 -19.06 -7.90
N GLU A 159 -3.66 -20.03 -7.82
CA GLU A 159 -3.70 -21.11 -6.84
C GLU A 159 -3.18 -20.69 -5.46
N THR A 160 -2.20 -19.78 -5.39
CA THR A 160 -1.57 -19.40 -4.13
C THR A 160 -2.29 -18.26 -3.43
N TRP A 161 -2.83 -17.30 -4.20
CA TRP A 161 -3.59 -16.16 -3.66
C TRP A 161 -4.66 -16.55 -2.61
N PRO A 162 -5.59 -17.51 -2.89
CA PRO A 162 -6.62 -17.90 -1.92
C PRO A 162 -6.05 -18.55 -0.65
N LYS A 163 -4.87 -19.19 -0.72
CA LYS A 163 -4.23 -19.82 0.44
C LYS A 163 -3.79 -18.79 1.48
N LEU A 164 -3.25 -17.65 1.03
CA LEU A 164 -2.91 -16.56 1.96
C LEU A 164 -4.19 -15.87 2.44
N THR A 165 -5.08 -15.51 1.52
CA THR A 165 -6.33 -14.79 1.82
C THR A 165 -7.21 -15.53 2.82
N SER A 166 -7.33 -16.86 2.72
CA SER A 166 -8.08 -17.67 3.69
C SER A 166 -7.39 -17.86 5.04
N SER A 167 -6.08 -17.57 5.14
CA SER A 167 -5.28 -17.80 6.34
C SER A 167 -5.10 -16.56 7.22
N THR A 168 -5.66 -15.42 6.82
CA THR A 168 -5.54 -14.15 7.54
C THR A 168 -6.84 -13.36 7.51
N ASN A 169 -6.99 -12.44 8.47
CA ASN A 169 -8.13 -11.52 8.53
C ASN A 169 -7.79 -10.13 7.99
N ILE A 170 -6.54 -9.89 7.59
CA ILE A 170 -6.11 -8.59 7.06
C ILE A 170 -6.70 -8.33 5.67
N GLN A 171 -6.53 -7.11 5.18
CA GLN A 171 -6.82 -6.79 3.79
C GLN A 171 -5.77 -7.41 2.87
N ILE A 172 -6.21 -8.10 1.82
CA ILE A 172 -5.38 -8.56 0.70
C ILE A 172 -5.86 -7.81 -0.54
N VAL A 173 -4.98 -7.01 -1.13
CA VAL A 173 -5.30 -6.12 -2.25
C VAL A 173 -4.80 -6.75 -3.55
N GLY A 174 -5.66 -6.82 -4.57
CA GLY A 174 -5.25 -7.17 -5.93
C GLY A 174 -5.05 -5.92 -6.77
N ASP A 175 -3.82 -5.67 -7.21
CA ASP A 175 -3.43 -4.66 -8.18
C ASP A 175 -3.18 -5.30 -9.55
N ASP A 176 -2.00 -5.85 -9.82
CA ASP A 176 -1.68 -6.52 -11.09
C ASP A 176 -2.54 -7.78 -11.29
N LEU A 177 -2.97 -8.43 -10.19
CA LEU A 177 -3.93 -9.53 -10.25
C LEU A 177 -5.23 -9.11 -10.95
N THR A 178 -5.69 -7.87 -10.74
CA THR A 178 -7.01 -7.43 -11.20
C THR A 178 -6.96 -6.37 -12.29
N VAL A 179 -5.89 -5.57 -12.38
CA VAL A 179 -5.65 -4.45 -13.29
C VAL A 179 -6.88 -3.58 -13.52
N THR A 180 -7.65 -3.32 -12.46
CA THR A 180 -8.94 -2.60 -12.53
C THR A 180 -9.91 -3.16 -13.60
N ASN A 181 -9.76 -4.45 -13.98
CA ASN A 181 -10.48 -5.09 -15.06
C ASN A 181 -11.64 -5.95 -14.53
N PRO A 182 -12.91 -5.66 -14.89
CA PRO A 182 -14.07 -6.40 -14.38
C PRO A 182 -14.03 -7.92 -14.59
N LYS A 183 -13.36 -8.42 -15.63
CA LYS A 183 -13.23 -9.87 -15.85
C LYS A 183 -12.30 -10.51 -14.81
N ARG A 184 -11.13 -9.92 -14.58
CA ARG A 184 -10.17 -10.42 -13.57
C ARG A 184 -10.70 -10.23 -12.16
N ILE A 185 -11.42 -9.13 -11.88
CA ILE A 185 -12.12 -8.91 -10.61
C ILE A 185 -13.14 -10.04 -10.36
N LYS A 186 -13.99 -10.37 -11.33
CA LYS A 186 -14.95 -11.49 -11.21
C LYS A 186 -14.27 -12.83 -10.95
N GLN A 187 -13.15 -13.10 -11.63
CA GLN A 187 -12.35 -14.29 -11.40
C GLN A 187 -11.78 -14.33 -9.98
N ALA A 188 -11.21 -13.22 -9.52
CA ALA A 188 -10.62 -13.09 -8.19
C ALA A 188 -11.67 -13.20 -7.06
N ILE A 189 -12.89 -12.69 -7.28
CA ILE A 189 -14.03 -12.92 -6.39
C ILE A 189 -14.38 -14.42 -6.35
N ALA A 190 -14.52 -15.06 -7.51
CA ALA A 190 -14.93 -16.47 -7.61
C ALA A 190 -13.91 -17.42 -6.97
N SER A 191 -12.62 -17.15 -7.13
CA SER A 191 -11.54 -17.94 -6.52
C SER A 191 -11.20 -17.53 -5.08
N LYS A 192 -11.80 -16.45 -4.56
CA LYS A 192 -11.46 -15.84 -3.26
C LYS A 192 -9.97 -15.48 -3.16
N ALA A 193 -9.40 -14.98 -4.26
CA ALA A 193 -7.99 -14.66 -4.36
C ALA A 193 -7.59 -13.49 -3.47
N CYS A 194 -8.39 -12.44 -3.40
CA CYS A 194 -8.16 -11.26 -2.56
C CYS A 194 -9.48 -10.72 -1.98
N ASN A 195 -9.44 -9.64 -1.21
CA ASN A 195 -10.62 -9.03 -0.58
C ASN A 195 -10.64 -7.50 -0.65
N CYS A 196 -9.78 -6.93 -1.50
CA CYS A 196 -9.73 -5.52 -1.81
C CYS A 196 -9.21 -5.32 -3.24
N LEU A 197 -9.79 -4.34 -3.94
CA LEU A 197 -9.36 -3.89 -5.26
C LEU A 197 -8.43 -2.68 -5.10
N LEU A 198 -7.26 -2.69 -5.75
CA LEU A 198 -6.56 -1.44 -6.05
C LEU A 198 -7.16 -0.82 -7.31
N LEU A 199 -7.72 0.38 -7.19
CA LEU A 199 -8.39 1.06 -8.29
C LEU A 199 -7.46 2.10 -8.93
N LYS A 200 -6.94 1.79 -10.11
CA LYS A 200 -6.14 2.70 -10.94
C LYS A 200 -6.91 3.01 -12.22
N VAL A 201 -7.44 4.23 -12.32
CA VAL A 201 -8.32 4.64 -13.43
C VAL A 201 -7.70 4.44 -14.82
N ASN A 202 -6.39 4.60 -14.94
CA ASN A 202 -5.68 4.47 -16.21
C ASN A 202 -5.33 3.01 -16.59
N GLN A 203 -5.53 2.04 -15.71
CA GLN A 203 -5.43 0.61 -16.08
C GLN A 203 -6.63 0.18 -16.94
N ILE A 204 -7.82 0.75 -16.68
CA ILE A 204 -9.03 0.44 -17.44
C ILE A 204 -9.35 1.50 -18.52
N GLY A 205 -8.94 2.75 -18.30
CA GLY A 205 -8.92 3.79 -19.33
C GLY A 205 -10.14 4.71 -19.39
N SER A 206 -11.17 4.48 -18.56
CA SER A 206 -12.32 5.39 -18.45
C SER A 206 -12.84 5.53 -17.01
N LEU A 207 -13.44 6.68 -16.72
CA LEU A 207 -14.10 6.94 -15.44
C LEU A 207 -15.28 5.98 -15.21
N THR A 208 -16.10 5.76 -16.24
CA THR A 208 -17.27 4.86 -16.15
C THR A 208 -16.85 3.45 -15.75
N GLU A 209 -15.87 2.87 -16.44
CA GLU A 209 -15.42 1.51 -16.13
C GLU A 209 -14.72 1.43 -14.76
N SER A 210 -14.04 2.51 -14.34
CA SER A 210 -13.46 2.60 -12.99
C SER A 210 -14.54 2.58 -11.90
N ILE A 211 -15.64 3.31 -12.10
CA ILE A 211 -16.78 3.31 -11.17
C ILE A 211 -17.46 1.93 -11.16
N GLU A 212 -17.63 1.30 -12.33
CA GLU A 212 -18.19 -0.05 -12.43
C GLU A 212 -17.32 -1.10 -11.74
N ALA A 213 -15.99 -1.02 -11.89
CA ALA A 213 -15.04 -1.88 -11.18
C ALA A 213 -15.12 -1.67 -9.65
N CYS A 214 -15.18 -0.42 -9.19
CA CYS A 214 -15.36 -0.09 -7.78
C CYS A 214 -16.67 -0.68 -7.23
N LYS A 215 -17.80 -0.47 -7.92
CA LYS A 215 -19.10 -1.02 -7.52
C LYS A 215 -19.10 -2.54 -7.48
N LEU A 216 -18.56 -3.18 -8.50
CA LEU A 216 -18.43 -4.64 -8.55
C LEU A 216 -17.68 -5.19 -7.33
N ALA A 217 -16.58 -4.55 -6.93
CA ALA A 217 -15.82 -4.92 -5.74
C ALA A 217 -16.64 -4.69 -4.45
N GLN A 218 -17.22 -3.51 -4.28
CA GLN A 218 -18.03 -3.16 -3.09
C GLN A 218 -19.26 -4.06 -2.93
N ASP A 219 -19.99 -4.33 -4.02
CA ASP A 219 -21.17 -5.21 -4.04
C ASP A 219 -20.80 -6.67 -3.68
N SER A 220 -19.55 -7.05 -3.89
CA SER A 220 -19.00 -8.36 -3.52
C SER A 220 -18.43 -8.38 -2.10
N GLY A 221 -18.60 -7.30 -1.33
CA GLY A 221 -18.10 -7.16 0.03
C GLY A 221 -16.60 -6.89 0.12
N TRP A 222 -15.96 -6.44 -0.95
CA TRP A 222 -14.54 -6.06 -0.92
C TRP A 222 -14.35 -4.59 -0.51
N GLY A 223 -13.16 -4.30 0.02
CA GLY A 223 -12.67 -2.92 0.08
C GLY A 223 -12.24 -2.42 -1.31
N VAL A 224 -12.09 -1.11 -1.45
CA VAL A 224 -11.47 -0.50 -2.64
C VAL A 224 -10.47 0.54 -2.19
N MET A 225 -9.22 0.41 -2.62
CA MET A 225 -8.19 1.41 -2.40
C MET A 225 -7.96 2.17 -3.71
N VAL A 226 -8.41 3.42 -3.74
CA VAL A 226 -8.09 4.31 -4.86
C VAL A 226 -6.59 4.58 -4.84
N SER A 227 -5.96 4.48 -6.00
CA SER A 227 -4.50 4.53 -6.10
C SER A 227 -4.01 5.48 -7.18
N HIS A 228 -2.89 6.12 -6.88
CA HIS A 228 -2.08 6.84 -7.84
C HIS A 228 -1.30 5.91 -8.77
N ARG A 229 -0.39 6.48 -9.55
CA ARG A 229 0.68 5.77 -10.27
C ARG A 229 2.04 6.26 -9.78
N SER A 230 3.07 5.43 -9.94
CA SER A 230 4.45 5.83 -9.63
C SER A 230 4.89 7.05 -10.44
N GLY A 231 4.51 7.13 -11.72
CA GLY A 231 4.52 8.38 -12.50
C GLY A 231 3.22 9.17 -12.32
N GLU A 232 3.22 10.18 -11.46
CA GLU A 232 2.08 11.08 -11.23
C GLU A 232 2.32 12.49 -11.78
N THR A 233 1.25 13.28 -11.76
CA THR A 233 1.15 14.67 -12.16
C THR A 233 0.64 15.52 -10.99
N GLU A 234 0.45 16.81 -11.21
CA GLU A 234 -0.18 17.75 -10.30
C GLU A 234 -1.71 17.59 -10.19
N ASP A 235 -2.33 16.84 -11.10
CA ASP A 235 -3.78 16.62 -11.15
C ASP A 235 -4.27 15.98 -9.83
N THR A 236 -5.44 16.38 -9.32
CA THR A 236 -5.95 15.91 -8.02
C THR A 236 -7.17 15.00 -8.13
N PHE A 237 -7.51 14.51 -9.32
CA PHE A 237 -8.74 13.77 -9.62
C PHE A 237 -9.01 12.63 -8.64
N ILE A 238 -7.98 11.85 -8.27
CA ILE A 238 -8.16 10.69 -7.39
C ILE A 238 -8.51 11.07 -5.94
N ALA A 239 -8.23 12.30 -5.51
CA ALA A 239 -8.66 12.81 -4.20
C ALA A 239 -10.18 13.00 -4.15
N ASP A 240 -10.76 13.61 -5.18
CA ASP A 240 -12.21 13.76 -5.31
C ASP A 240 -12.87 12.39 -5.58
N LEU A 241 -12.23 11.54 -6.40
CA LEU A 241 -12.74 10.20 -6.71
C LEU A 241 -12.90 9.33 -5.47
N VAL A 242 -11.89 9.26 -4.59
CA VAL A 242 -11.96 8.41 -3.38
C VAL A 242 -13.07 8.85 -2.43
N VAL A 243 -13.32 10.17 -2.34
CA VAL A 243 -14.42 10.71 -1.54
C VAL A 243 -15.76 10.40 -2.20
N GLY A 244 -15.89 10.66 -3.51
CA GLY A 244 -17.12 10.40 -4.26
C GLY A 244 -17.52 8.92 -4.30
N LEU A 245 -16.54 8.02 -4.38
CA LEU A 245 -16.75 6.57 -4.33
C LEU A 245 -16.91 6.02 -2.90
N CYS A 246 -16.68 6.86 -1.88
CA CYS A 246 -16.77 6.50 -0.47
C CYS A 246 -15.99 5.22 -0.11
N THR A 247 -14.80 5.04 -0.68
CA THR A 247 -14.07 3.76 -0.52
C THR A 247 -13.34 3.64 0.82
N GLY A 248 -13.08 4.76 1.48
CA GLY A 248 -12.52 4.80 2.85
C GLY A 248 -11.00 4.69 2.94
N GLN A 249 -10.29 4.56 1.81
CA GLN A 249 -8.83 4.41 1.79
C GLN A 249 -8.23 4.85 0.44
N ILE A 250 -7.07 5.52 0.50
CA ILE A 250 -6.33 6.00 -0.67
C ILE A 250 -4.83 5.75 -0.49
N LYS A 251 -4.17 5.31 -1.56
CA LYS A 251 -2.72 5.21 -1.69
C LYS A 251 -2.26 6.23 -2.71
N THR A 252 -1.65 7.32 -2.27
CA THR A 252 -1.19 8.38 -3.17
C THR A 252 0.22 8.91 -2.84
N GLY A 253 1.08 8.04 -2.32
CA GLY A 253 2.51 8.28 -2.10
C GLY A 253 2.85 8.76 -0.68
N ALA A 254 4.12 9.11 -0.45
CA ALA A 254 4.58 9.69 0.80
C ALA A 254 3.97 11.09 1.04
N PRO A 255 4.04 11.63 2.28
CA PRO A 255 3.87 13.07 2.52
C PRO A 255 5.10 13.86 2.04
N CYS A 256 5.54 13.60 0.81
CA CYS A 256 6.71 14.16 0.14
C CYS A 256 6.46 14.17 -1.38
N ARG A 257 7.03 15.16 -2.07
CA ARG A 257 6.83 15.47 -3.50
C ARG A 257 5.40 15.97 -3.83
N SER A 258 5.31 17.03 -4.62
CA SER A 258 4.05 17.77 -4.79
C SER A 258 3.01 17.08 -5.66
N ASP A 259 3.44 16.18 -6.55
CA ASP A 259 2.57 15.27 -7.29
C ASP A 259 1.79 14.32 -6.36
N ARG A 260 2.30 14.07 -5.15
CA ARG A 260 1.62 13.33 -4.06
C ARG A 260 0.81 14.27 -3.18
N LEU A 261 1.48 15.32 -2.67
CA LEU A 261 0.88 16.30 -1.77
C LEU A 261 -0.30 17.05 -2.41
N ALA A 262 -0.36 17.18 -3.73
CA ALA A 262 -1.51 17.80 -4.41
C ALA A 262 -2.82 17.09 -4.05
N LYS A 263 -2.83 15.75 -4.05
CA LYS A 263 -4.00 14.93 -3.70
C LYS A 263 -4.30 15.01 -2.21
N TYR A 264 -3.28 14.90 -1.36
CA TYR A 264 -3.47 15.02 0.09
C TYR A 264 -3.97 16.42 0.51
N ASN A 265 -3.45 17.48 -0.10
CA ASN A 265 -3.92 18.85 0.11
C ASN A 265 -5.35 19.03 -0.40
N GLN A 266 -5.71 18.39 -1.51
CA GLN A 266 -7.09 18.40 -1.99
C GLN A 266 -8.03 17.69 -1.00
N LEU A 267 -7.62 16.56 -0.41
CA LEU A 267 -8.39 15.90 0.64
C LEU A 267 -8.55 16.75 1.90
N LEU A 268 -7.54 17.55 2.29
CA LEU A 268 -7.69 18.53 3.37
C LEU A 268 -8.75 19.58 3.04
N ARG A 269 -8.77 20.10 1.81
CA ARG A 269 -9.80 21.06 1.35
C ARG A 269 -11.19 20.44 1.34
N ILE A 270 -11.33 19.22 0.84
CA ILE A 270 -12.60 18.49 0.82
C ILE A 270 -13.09 18.23 2.26
N GLU A 271 -12.21 17.86 3.19
CA GLU A 271 -12.58 17.71 4.60
C GLU A 271 -13.09 19.03 5.20
N GLU A 272 -12.39 20.14 4.95
CA GLU A 272 -12.79 21.47 5.40
C GLU A 272 -14.15 21.87 4.82
N GLU A 273 -14.36 21.66 3.51
CA GLU A 273 -15.61 21.98 2.80
C GLU A 273 -16.80 21.17 3.31
N LEU A 274 -16.61 19.88 3.57
CA LEU A 274 -17.65 19.02 4.14
C LEU A 274 -17.95 19.35 5.62
N GLY A 275 -17.00 19.95 6.33
CA GLY A 275 -17.14 20.36 7.72
C GLY A 275 -17.64 19.23 8.63
N THR A 276 -18.75 19.44 9.34
CA THR A 276 -19.33 18.44 10.24
C THR A 276 -19.92 17.22 9.54
N ALA A 277 -20.11 17.27 8.21
CA ALA A 277 -20.52 16.10 7.42
C ALA A 277 -19.34 15.17 7.10
N ALA A 278 -18.10 15.64 7.26
CA ALA A 278 -16.92 14.81 7.03
C ALA A 278 -16.80 13.72 8.10
N LYS A 279 -16.83 12.45 7.66
CA LYS A 279 -16.52 11.29 8.50
C LYS A 279 -15.21 10.67 8.06
N TYR A 280 -14.25 10.56 8.96
CA TYR A 280 -13.01 9.84 8.68
C TYR A 280 -13.23 8.33 8.85
N ALA A 281 -12.76 7.53 7.89
CA ALA A 281 -13.00 6.09 7.90
C ALA A 281 -12.29 5.37 9.06
N GLY A 282 -11.09 5.83 9.44
CA GLY A 282 -10.32 5.29 10.57
C GLY A 282 -10.19 3.76 10.54
N LYS A 283 -10.46 3.09 11.66
CA LYS A 283 -10.45 1.61 11.75
C LYS A 283 -11.44 0.91 10.81
N ASN A 284 -12.42 1.63 10.24
CA ASN A 284 -13.38 1.08 9.28
C ASN A 284 -12.94 1.29 7.81
N PHE A 285 -11.67 1.63 7.52
CA PHE A 285 -11.19 1.95 6.16
C PHE A 285 -11.54 0.92 5.07
N ARG A 286 -11.71 -0.36 5.44
CA ARG A 286 -12.11 -1.44 4.53
C ARG A 286 -13.57 -1.34 4.09
N HIS A 287 -14.43 -0.91 5.01
CA HIS A 287 -15.89 -0.82 4.85
C HIS A 287 -16.38 0.42 5.61
N PRO A 288 -16.11 1.64 5.10
CA PRO A 288 -16.49 2.86 5.80
C PRO A 288 -18.00 2.91 5.99
N LYS A 289 -18.43 3.29 7.19
CA LYS A 289 -19.85 3.52 7.48
C LYS A 289 -20.22 4.89 6.93
N VAL A 290 -20.95 4.90 5.82
CA VAL A 290 -21.54 6.11 5.24
C VAL A 290 -22.53 6.73 6.23
#